data_AF-A0A966U0N1-F1
#
_entry.id   AF-A0A966U0N1-F1
#
_cell.length_a   1.000
_cell.length_b   1.000
_cell.length_c   1.000
_cell.angle_alpha   90.00
_cell.angle_beta   90.00
_cell.angle_gamma   90.00
#
_symmetry.space_group_name_H-M   'P 1'
#
loop_
_entity.id
_entity.type
_entity.pdbx_description
1 polymer ?
#
loop_
_entity_poly.entity_id
_entity_poly.type
_entity_poly.pdbx_seq_one_letter_code
_entity_poly.pdbx_strand_id
1 'polypeptide(L)' 'MPEASLIIRGGQLVDGSGAAPYAADIAIADGRIAAIGRQLTVPRGTPEIDARGHVVTPGFVDIHTHYD' A
#
# COMPACT_ATOMS: atom_id res chain seq x y z
N MET A 1 -3.56 17.63 1.38
CA MET A 1 -3.91 16.22 1.09
C MET A 1 -4.78 15.74 2.23
N PRO A 2 -5.83 14.94 1.99
CA PRO A 2 -6.62 14.35 3.08
C PRO A 2 -5.70 13.63 4.07
N GLU A 3 -6.08 13.62 5.34
CA GLU A 3 -5.28 13.07 6.41
C GLU A 3 -5.14 11.54 6.23
N ALA A 4 -3.91 11.02 6.25
CA ALA A 4 -3.70 9.59 6.05
C ALA A 4 -4.27 8.80 7.23
N SER A 5 -5.19 7.89 6.95
CA SER A 5 -5.81 6.99 7.92
C SER A 5 -4.99 5.72 8.17
N LEU A 6 -4.07 5.39 7.26
CA LEU A 6 -3.14 4.26 7.36
C LEU A 6 -1.90 4.55 6.51
N ILE A 7 -0.74 4.07 6.96
CA ILE A 7 0.46 3.99 6.14
C ILE A 7 1.07 2.58 6.16
N ILE A 8 1.43 2.07 4.99
CA ILE A 8 2.23 0.86 4.82
C ILE A 8 3.68 1.31 4.57
N ARG A 9 4.64 0.78 5.33
CA ARG A 9 6.03 1.25 5.37
C ARG A 9 6.98 0.27 4.67
N GLY A 10 7.82 0.79 3.77
CA GLY A 10 9.07 0.15 3.33
C GLY A 10 8.95 -1.19 2.61
N GLY A 11 7.78 -1.53 2.07
CA GLY A 11 7.58 -2.77 1.32
C GLY A 11 8.15 -2.72 -0.10
N GLN A 12 8.40 -3.89 -0.69
CA GLN A 12 8.65 -4.00 -2.14
C GLN A 12 7.31 -3.95 -2.88
N LEU A 13 6.98 -2.81 -3.49
CA LEU A 13 5.75 -2.62 -4.23
C LEU A 13 5.84 -3.29 -5.61
N VAL A 14 4.88 -4.17 -5.87
CA VAL A 14 4.55 -4.73 -7.19
C VAL A 14 3.18 -4.19 -7.56
N ASP A 15 3.12 -3.17 -8.40
CA ASP A 15 1.90 -2.38 -8.65
C ASP A 15 0.92 -3.01 -9.67
N GLY A 16 1.27 -4.17 -10.25
CA GLY A 16 0.46 -4.87 -11.24
C GLY A 16 0.60 -4.36 -12.67
N SER A 17 1.40 -3.32 -12.93
CA SER A 17 1.69 -2.83 -14.29
C SER A 17 2.63 -3.73 -15.10
N GLY A 18 3.32 -4.66 -14.43
CA GLY A 18 4.40 -5.47 -15.00
C GLY A 18 5.78 -4.82 -14.91
N ALA A 19 5.89 -3.60 -14.39
CA ALA A 19 7.18 -2.97 -14.10
C ALA A 19 7.96 -3.70 -12.99
N ALA A 20 9.26 -3.42 -12.90
CA ALA A 20 10.12 -3.98 -11.87
C ALA A 20 9.67 -3.52 -10.46
N PRO A 21 9.74 -4.40 -9.43
CA PRO A 21 9.38 -4.04 -8.06
C PRO A 21 10.30 -2.94 -7.50
N TYR A 22 9.76 -2.09 -6.62
CA TYR A 22 10.54 -1.03 -5.97
C TYR A 22 10.12 -0.78 -4.52
N ALA A 23 11.05 -0.28 -3.70
CA ALA A 23 10.76 0.05 -2.30
C ALA A 23 9.87 1.29 -2.18
N ALA A 24 8.76 1.19 -1.46
CA ALA A 24 7.85 2.31 -1.22
C ALA A 24 7.10 2.22 0.11
N ASP A 25 6.73 3.40 0.60
CA ASP A 25 5.63 3.62 1.53
C ASP A 25 4.35 3.92 0.73
N ILE A 26 3.20 3.53 1.28
CA ILE A 26 1.88 3.77 0.69
C ILE A 26 0.99 4.40 1.76
N ALA A 27 0.58 5.65 1.54
CA ALA A 27 -0.37 6.34 2.39
C ALA A 27 -1.79 6.16 1.86
N ILE A 28 -2.70 5.81 2.75
CA ILE A 28 -4.12 5.59 2.45
C ILE A 28 -4.94 6.67 3.17
N ALA A 29 -5.88 7.27 2.46
CA ALA A 29 -6.85 8.20 3.01
C ALA A 29 -8.23 7.90 2.39
N ASP A 30 -9.27 7.88 3.21
CA ASP A 30 -10.67 7.66 2.77
C ASP A 30 -10.85 6.43 1.87
N GLY A 31 -10.17 5.33 2.22
CA GLY A 31 -10.22 4.07 1.48
C GLY A 31 -9.51 4.08 0.12
N ARG A 32 -8.73 5.12 -0.18
CA ARG A 32 -7.99 5.28 -1.44
C ARG A 32 -6.50 5.47 -1.18
N ILE A 33 -5.67 5.10 -2.15
CA ILE A 33 -4.25 5.43 -2.13
C ILE A 33 -4.11 6.94 -2.34
N ALA A 34 -3.59 7.63 -1.31
CA ALA A 34 -3.38 9.08 -1.33
C ALA A 34 -1.99 9.45 -1.85
N ALA A 35 -0.98 8.62 -1.56
CA ALA A 35 0.37 8.79 -2.04
C ALA A 35 1.16 7.47 -2.05
N ILE A 36 2.10 7.36 -2.98
CA ILE A 36 3.11 6.30 -3.04
C ILE A 36 4.47 7.00 -3.17
N GLY A 37 5.45 6.60 -2.37
CA GLY A 37 6.78 7.19 -2.41
C GLY A 37 7.68 6.68 -1.31
N ARG A 38 8.91 7.18 -1.21
CA ARG A 38 9.83 6.79 -0.13
C ARG A 38 9.72 7.78 1.03
N GLN A 39 9.76 7.27 2.26
CA GLN A 39 9.82 8.09 3.49
C GLN A 39 8.66 9.10 3.56
N LEU A 40 7.43 8.64 3.29
CA LEU A 40 6.26 9.52 3.31
C LEU A 40 6.04 10.07 4.73
N THR A 41 5.74 11.36 4.81
CA THR A 41 5.37 12.00 6.08
C THR A 41 3.86 11.92 6.27
N VAL A 42 3.43 11.37 7.40
CA VAL A 42 2.03 11.32 7.83
C VAL A 42 1.91 11.91 9.23
N PRO A 43 0.72 12.37 9.65
CA PRO A 43 0.51 12.87 11.00
C PRO A 43 0.92 11.88 12.08
N ARG A 44 1.28 12.41 13.25
CA ARG A 44 1.64 11.59 14.40
C ARG A 44 0.43 10.75 14.83
N GLY A 45 0.65 9.46 15.02
CA GLY A 45 -0.39 8.54 15.47
C GLY A 45 -1.20 7.91 14.35
N THR A 46 -0.91 8.22 13.07
CA THR A 46 -1.43 7.43 11.95
C THR A 46 -1.03 5.96 12.14
N PRO A 47 -2.00 5.02 12.08
CA PRO A 47 -1.70 3.59 12.11
C PRO A 47 -0.66 3.20 11.06
N GLU A 48 0.30 2.37 11.44
CA GLU A 48 1.38 1.92 10.57
C GLU A 48 1.40 0.40 10.44
N ILE A 49 1.63 -0.08 9.22
CA ILE A 49 1.98 -1.47 8.92
C ILE A 49 3.43 -1.49 8.43
N ASP A 50 4.30 -2.22 9.12
CA ASP A 50 5.67 -2.45 8.66
C ASP A 50 5.72 -3.59 7.65
N ALA A 51 6.00 -3.26 6.39
CA ALA A 51 6.10 -4.22 5.29
C ALA A 51 7.56 -4.45 4.85
N ARG A 52 8.56 -4.04 5.63
CA ARG A 52 9.96 -4.30 5.31
C ARG A 52 10.21 -5.80 5.19
N GLY A 53 10.95 -6.21 4.14
CA GLY A 53 11.18 -7.61 3.82
C GLY A 53 9.99 -8.35 3.20
N HIS A 54 8.86 -7.67 2.98
CA HIS A 54 7.65 -8.21 2.37
C HIS A 54 7.35 -7.53 1.03
N VAL A 55 6.47 -8.16 0.26
CA VAL A 55 5.93 -7.61 -0.98
C VAL A 55 4.58 -6.96 -0.70
N VAL A 56 4.32 -5.81 -1.31
CA VAL A 56 3.02 -5.14 -1.29
C VAL A 56 2.45 -5.17 -2.71
N THR A 57 1.24 -5.67 -2.87
CA THR A 57 0.58 -5.83 -4.17
C THR A 57 -0.81 -5.19 -4.15
N PRO A 58 -1.44 -4.92 -5.31
CA PRO A 58 -2.88 -4.85 -5.39
C PRO A 58 -3.50 -6.11 -4.76
N GLY A 59 -4.69 -5.95 -4.16
CA GLY A 59 -5.49 -7.10 -3.76
C GLY A 59 -5.82 -7.96 -4.98
N PHE A 60 -5.75 -9.29 -4.83
CA PHE A 60 -6.05 -10.19 -5.93
C PHE A 60 -7.54 -10.15 -6.27
N VAL A 61 -7.83 -10.22 -7.58
CA VAL A 61 -9.19 -10.31 -8.10
C VAL A 61 -9.44 -11.75 -8.50
N ASP A 62 -10.27 -12.42 -7.70
CA ASP A 62 -10.78 -13.73 -8.04
C ASP A 62 -11.94 -13.60 -9.03
N ILE A 63 -11.72 -14.08 -10.26
CA ILE A 63 -12.68 -13.94 -11.36
C ILE A 63 -13.70 -15.06 -11.41
N HIS A 64 -13.46 -16.18 -10.70
CA HIS A 64 -14.32 -17.34 -10.80
C HIS A 64 -14.12 -18.30 -9.63
N THR A 65 -15.05 -18.24 -8.70
CA THR A 65 -15.16 -19.21 -7.61
C THR A 65 -16.64 -19.52 -7.34
N HIS A 66 -16.89 -20.78 -6.99
CA HIS A 66 -18.14 -21.23 -6.42
C HIS A 66 -18.02 -21.12 -4.89
N TYR A 67 -18.73 -20.16 -4.30
CA TYR A 67 -18.71 -19.86 -2.85
C TYR A 67 -19.94 -20.41 -2.11
N ASP A 68 -20.79 -21.15 -2.83
CA ASP A 68 -22.01 -21.79 -2.32
C ASP A 68 -21.77 -23.11 -1.57
#